data_AF-A0A9D5M4I6-F1
#
_entry.id   AF-A0A9D5M4I6-F1
#
_cell.length_a   1.000
_cell.length_b   1.000
_cell.length_c   1.000
_cell.angle_alpha   90.00
_cell.angle_beta   90.00
_cell.angle_gamma   90.00
#
_symmetry.space_group_name_H-M   'P 1'
#
loop_
_entity.id
_entity.type
_entity.pdbx_description
1 polymer ?
#
loop_
_entity_poly.entity_id
_entity_poly.type
_entity_poly.pdbx_seq_one_letter_code
_entity_poly.pdbx_strand_id
1 'polypeptide(L)'
;MTRIRFLKSYVNINDAIEKYAKNFIQMQERVRNEMHIFSLTSSFKKDSMWAYYAKNQGICLEYDFNKIVDWKIKRLFINTYKVRYGKKKKFSYTKLIQSKIHNDEKANQESDRMIMSQLLTKDKSWSTEEEWRIVSSFRKNEKGYKLSLDIVSAVYVDYSVLHDKKALKIISLAKANNWNVYVRFFDKYNAEYCYETIDNIQTLKEKYSMFEKE
;
A
#
# COMPACT_ATOMS: atom_id res chain seq x y z
N MET A 1 34.93 -34.05 -38.41
CA MET A 1 33.88 -33.00 -38.54
C MET A 1 32.85 -32.98 -37.41
N THR A 2 32.61 -34.09 -36.69
CA THR A 2 31.55 -34.23 -35.67
C THR A 2 31.78 -33.38 -34.40
N ARG A 3 33.03 -33.24 -33.95
CA ARG A 3 33.39 -32.52 -32.70
C ARG A 3 33.13 -31.00 -32.76
N ILE A 4 33.32 -30.38 -33.93
CA ILE A 4 33.05 -28.95 -34.16
C ILE A 4 31.55 -28.67 -34.21
N ARG A 5 30.73 -29.60 -34.74
CA ARG A 5 29.26 -29.48 -34.72
C ARG A 5 28.71 -29.56 -33.29
N PHE A 6 29.24 -30.47 -32.46
CA PHE A 6 28.85 -30.56 -31.04
C PHE A 6 29.23 -29.30 -30.25
N LEU A 7 30.45 -28.78 -30.42
CA LEU A 7 30.87 -27.53 -29.77
C LEU A 7 30.05 -26.32 -30.25
N LYS A 8 29.78 -26.19 -31.55
CA LYS A 8 28.88 -25.14 -32.08
C LYS A 8 27.45 -25.27 -31.56
N SER A 9 26.92 -26.49 -31.45
CA SER A 9 25.59 -26.71 -30.85
C SER A 9 25.56 -26.37 -29.36
N TYR A 10 26.63 -26.67 -28.62
CA TYR A 10 26.74 -26.40 -27.18
C TYR A 10 26.89 -24.90 -26.88
N VAL A 11 27.71 -24.18 -27.66
CA VAL A 11 27.84 -22.72 -27.59
C VAL A 11 26.50 -22.03 -27.92
N ASN A 12 25.81 -22.50 -28.96
CA ASN A 12 24.51 -21.97 -29.36
C ASN A 12 23.41 -22.23 -28.30
N ILE A 13 23.45 -23.37 -27.60
CA ILE A 13 22.56 -23.66 -26.46
C ILE A 13 22.83 -22.70 -25.28
N ASN A 14 24.10 -22.46 -24.93
CA ASN A 14 24.43 -21.54 -23.85
C ASN A 14 24.01 -20.09 -24.16
N ASP A 15 24.25 -19.63 -25.38
CA ASP A 15 23.81 -18.30 -25.84
C ASP A 15 22.29 -18.17 -25.82
N ALA A 16 21.57 -19.23 -26.21
CA ALA A 16 20.11 -19.28 -26.13
C ALA A 16 19.64 -19.21 -24.66
N ILE A 17 20.22 -20.01 -23.76
CA ILE A 17 19.89 -20.01 -22.33
C ILE A 17 20.14 -18.63 -21.72
N GLU A 18 21.29 -18.01 -22.00
CA GLU A 18 21.62 -16.68 -21.49
C GLU A 18 20.62 -15.63 -22.00
N LYS A 19 20.24 -15.69 -23.28
CA LYS A 19 19.22 -14.81 -23.85
C LYS A 19 17.85 -14.99 -23.19
N TYR A 20 17.42 -16.23 -22.95
CA TYR A 20 16.16 -16.51 -22.26
C TYR A 20 16.20 -16.04 -20.81
N ALA A 21 17.31 -16.24 -20.10
CA ALA A 21 17.49 -15.77 -18.73
C ALA A 21 17.45 -14.23 -18.65
N LYS A 22 18.13 -13.53 -19.56
CA LYS A 22 18.08 -12.06 -19.65
C LYS A 22 16.66 -11.55 -19.92
N ASN A 23 15.97 -12.13 -20.89
CA ASN A 23 14.58 -11.77 -21.20
C ASN A 23 13.64 -12.03 -20.01
N PHE A 24 13.88 -13.11 -19.26
CA PHE A 24 13.11 -13.44 -18.06
C PHE A 24 13.28 -12.39 -16.95
N ILE A 25 14.53 -12.03 -16.64
CA ILE A 25 14.84 -11.01 -15.63
C ILE A 25 14.20 -9.67 -16.04
N GLN A 26 14.36 -9.26 -17.30
CA GLN A 26 13.75 -8.04 -17.81
C GLN A 26 12.22 -8.06 -17.71
N MET A 27 11.58 -9.19 -18.00
CA MET A 27 10.13 -9.35 -17.85
C MET A 27 9.68 -9.23 -16.39
N GLN A 28 10.42 -9.82 -15.45
CA GLN A 28 10.09 -9.71 -14.02
C GLN A 28 10.24 -8.29 -13.52
N GLU A 29 11.34 -7.62 -13.88
CA GLU A 29 11.54 -6.20 -13.55
C GLU A 29 10.44 -5.34 -14.16
N ARG A 30 10.03 -5.60 -15.40
CA ARG A 30 8.92 -4.88 -16.02
C ARG A 30 7.62 -5.06 -15.23
N VAL A 31 7.24 -6.29 -14.88
CA VAL A 31 6.02 -6.55 -14.10
C VAL A 31 6.09 -5.87 -12.73
N ARG A 32 7.25 -5.89 -12.07
CA ARG A 32 7.47 -5.23 -10.78
C ARG A 32 7.32 -3.72 -10.90
N ASN A 33 7.92 -3.10 -11.92
CA ASN A 33 7.99 -1.65 -12.06
C ASN A 33 6.72 -1.05 -12.67
N GLU A 34 5.92 -1.84 -13.38
CA GLU A 34 4.64 -1.39 -13.96
C GLU A 34 3.47 -1.52 -12.97
N MET A 35 3.59 -2.37 -11.94
CA MET A 35 2.52 -2.63 -10.97
C MET A 35 2.69 -1.77 -9.72
N HIS A 36 1.84 -0.75 -9.59
CA HIS A 36 1.80 0.14 -8.45
C HIS A 36 0.67 -0.25 -7.50
N ILE A 37 0.98 -0.30 -6.20
CA ILE A 37 0.03 -0.65 -5.14
C ILE A 37 0.02 0.47 -4.11
N PHE A 38 -1.16 1.01 -3.86
CA PHE A 38 -1.40 1.93 -2.75
C PHE A 38 -2.28 1.23 -1.71
N SER A 39 -1.71 1.04 -0.51
CA SER A 39 -2.31 0.27 0.58
C SER A 39 -2.93 1.18 1.63
N LEU A 40 -4.14 0.86 2.04
CA LEU A 40 -4.96 1.59 3.01
C LEU A 40 -5.52 0.63 4.05
N THR A 41 -5.83 1.12 5.24
CA THR A 41 -6.59 0.39 6.26
C THR A 41 -8.03 0.91 6.30
N SER A 42 -8.95 0.06 6.74
CA SER A 42 -10.37 0.42 6.93
C SER A 42 -10.60 1.43 8.07
N SER A 43 -9.69 1.53 9.03
CA SER A 43 -9.93 2.33 10.23
C SER A 43 -8.65 2.81 10.90
N PHE A 44 -8.67 4.09 11.32
CA PHE A 44 -7.64 4.67 12.17
C PHE A 44 -7.65 4.10 13.59
N LYS A 45 -8.68 3.36 14.03
CA LYS A 45 -8.77 2.80 15.39
C LYS A 45 -7.98 1.50 15.59
N LYS A 46 -7.26 1.04 14.56
CA LYS A 46 -6.50 -0.22 14.62
C LYS A 46 -5.17 -0.01 15.35
N ASP A 47 -5.11 -0.35 16.63
CA ASP A 47 -3.88 -0.22 17.42
C ASP A 47 -2.69 -1.01 16.86
N SER A 48 -2.94 -2.16 16.21
CA SER A 48 -1.87 -2.90 15.51
C SER A 48 -1.21 -2.08 14.41
N MET A 49 -1.97 -1.21 13.72
CA MET A 49 -1.43 -0.33 12.68
C MET A 49 -0.58 0.79 13.31
N TRP A 50 -1.06 1.39 14.40
CA TRP A 50 -0.29 2.38 15.16
C TRP A 50 1.00 1.81 15.70
N ALA A 51 0.95 0.63 16.34
CA ALA A 51 2.11 -0.02 16.90
C ALA A 51 3.15 -0.37 15.82
N TYR A 52 2.72 -0.95 14.70
CA TYR A 52 3.64 -1.45 13.69
C TYR A 52 4.21 -0.34 12.79
N TYR A 53 3.36 0.56 12.29
CA TYR A 53 3.77 1.56 11.30
C TYR A 53 4.18 2.90 11.91
N ALA A 54 3.62 3.25 13.06
CA ALA A 54 3.89 4.52 13.72
C ALA A 54 4.66 4.35 15.04
N LYS A 55 4.97 3.13 15.49
CA LYS A 55 5.52 2.85 16.84
C LYS A 55 4.70 3.53 17.94
N ASN A 56 3.38 3.61 17.76
CA ASN A 56 2.44 4.37 18.58
C ASN A 56 2.71 5.88 18.69
N GLN A 57 3.58 6.45 17.84
CA GLN A 57 4.01 7.85 17.86
C GLN A 57 4.04 8.38 16.43
N GLY A 58 2.88 8.75 15.88
CA GLY A 58 2.83 9.18 14.49
C GLY A 58 1.53 9.83 14.07
N ILE A 59 1.26 9.76 12.76
CA ILE A 59 0.15 10.42 12.11
C ILE A 59 -0.56 9.43 11.20
N CYS A 60 -1.89 9.46 11.21
CA CYS A 60 -2.74 8.72 10.30
C CYS A 60 -3.55 9.72 9.45
N LEU A 61 -3.63 9.45 8.15
CA LEU A 61 -4.44 10.23 7.21
C LEU A 61 -5.67 9.41 6.82
N GLU A 62 -6.83 10.04 6.89
CA GLU A 62 -8.07 9.48 6.39
C GLU A 62 -8.43 10.12 5.06
N TYR A 63 -8.91 9.28 4.15
CA TYR A 63 -9.25 9.67 2.80
C TYR A 63 -10.73 9.40 2.53
N ASP A 64 -11.42 10.40 1.99
CA ASP A 64 -12.79 10.28 1.52
C ASP A 64 -12.83 10.28 -0.01
N PHE A 65 -13.12 9.10 -0.58
CA PHE A 65 -13.18 8.93 -2.03
C PHE A 65 -14.40 9.62 -2.66
N ASN A 66 -15.41 10.00 -1.88
CA ASN A 66 -16.55 10.77 -2.40
C ASN A 66 -16.14 12.19 -2.82
N LYS A 67 -15.03 12.72 -2.29
CA LYS A 67 -14.44 14.01 -2.70
C LYS A 67 -13.84 13.98 -4.10
N ILE A 68 -13.64 12.80 -4.70
CA ILE A 68 -13.13 12.69 -6.06
C ILE A 68 -14.23 13.10 -7.03
N VAL A 69 -14.04 14.21 -7.74
CA VAL A 69 -15.00 14.69 -8.77
C VAL A 69 -14.60 14.28 -10.19
N ASP A 70 -13.31 14.28 -10.50
CA ASP A 70 -12.80 13.97 -11.84
C ASP A 70 -13.00 12.48 -12.18
N TRP A 71 -13.74 12.22 -13.24
CA TRP A 71 -14.02 10.87 -13.75
C TRP A 71 -12.75 10.09 -14.12
N LYS A 72 -11.71 10.77 -14.63
CA LYS A 72 -10.43 10.13 -14.98
C LYS A 72 -9.75 9.60 -13.73
N ILE A 73 -9.82 10.36 -12.64
CA ILE A 73 -9.29 9.96 -11.34
C ILE A 73 -10.16 8.88 -10.74
N LYS A 74 -11.50 9.01 -10.74
CA LYS A 74 -12.41 7.95 -10.26
C LYS A 74 -12.08 6.60 -10.90
N ARG A 75 -11.76 6.56 -12.20
CA ARG A 75 -11.37 5.35 -12.91
C ARG A 75 -10.13 4.66 -12.32
N LEU A 76 -9.20 5.39 -11.70
CA LEU A 76 -8.06 4.82 -10.99
C LEU A 76 -8.51 4.07 -9.73
N PHE A 77 -9.45 4.65 -9.00
CA PHE A 77 -9.99 4.10 -7.75
C PHE A 77 -11.01 2.97 -7.98
N ILE A 78 -11.50 2.74 -9.21
CA ILE A 78 -12.28 1.52 -9.55
C ILE A 78 -11.47 0.25 -9.25
N ASN A 79 -10.15 0.32 -9.38
CA ASN A 79 -9.26 -0.79 -9.06
C ASN A 79 -8.89 -0.86 -7.57
N THR A 80 -9.83 -0.50 -6.69
CA THR A 80 -9.69 -0.65 -5.24
C THR A 80 -10.26 -1.99 -4.80
N TYR A 81 -9.43 -2.82 -4.17
CA TYR A 81 -9.80 -4.17 -3.79
C TYR A 81 -9.50 -4.42 -2.32
N LYS A 82 -10.41 -5.12 -1.63
CA LYS A 82 -10.15 -5.62 -0.28
C LYS A 82 -9.17 -6.80 -0.34
N VAL A 83 -8.16 -6.77 0.51
CA VAL A 83 -7.19 -7.86 0.64
C VAL A 83 -7.86 -9.06 1.29
N ARG A 84 -7.60 -10.25 0.73
CA ARG A 84 -8.02 -11.54 1.26
C ARG A 84 -6.94 -12.08 2.18
N TYR A 85 -7.34 -12.62 3.33
CA TYR A 85 -6.41 -13.17 4.31
C TYR A 85 -6.51 -14.69 4.34
N GLY A 86 -5.39 -15.36 4.10
CA GLY A 86 -5.33 -16.81 4.05
C GLY A 86 -4.13 -17.34 3.28
N LYS A 87 -4.20 -18.61 2.89
CA LYS A 87 -3.12 -19.28 2.18
C LYS A 87 -3.01 -18.78 0.74
N LYS A 88 -1.88 -18.17 0.39
CA LYS A 88 -1.55 -17.85 -1.00
C LYS A 88 -1.51 -19.13 -1.84
N LYS A 89 -2.19 -19.11 -2.99
CA LYS A 89 -2.11 -20.21 -3.96
C LYS A 89 -0.67 -20.28 -4.48
N LYS A 90 -0.10 -21.47 -4.54
CA LYS A 90 1.19 -21.66 -5.23
C LYS A 90 0.98 -21.35 -6.71
N PHE A 91 1.96 -20.71 -7.33
CA PHE A 91 1.95 -20.44 -8.76
C PHE A 91 3.32 -20.76 -9.37
N SER A 92 3.32 -21.07 -10.67
CA SER A 92 4.56 -21.32 -11.41
C SER A 92 4.89 -20.15 -12.31
N TYR A 93 6.09 -19.59 -12.15
CA TYR A 93 6.62 -18.58 -13.07
C TYR A 93 6.75 -19.10 -14.49
N THR A 94 7.03 -20.40 -14.69
CA THR A 94 7.15 -20.99 -16.03
C THR A 94 5.85 -20.87 -16.83
N LYS A 95 4.70 -21.01 -16.18
CA LYS A 95 3.38 -20.83 -16.82
C LYS A 95 3.14 -19.38 -17.26
N LEU A 96 3.56 -18.41 -16.43
CA LEU A 96 3.49 -16.99 -16.77
C LEU A 96 4.36 -16.65 -17.98
N ILE A 97 5.56 -17.25 -18.06
CA ILE A 97 6.49 -17.05 -19.18
C ILE A 97 5.90 -17.65 -20.46
N GLN A 98 5.44 -18.90 -20.40
CA GLN A 98 4.87 -19.60 -21.56
C GLN A 98 3.70 -18.82 -22.15
N SER A 99 2.80 -18.27 -21.32
CA SER A 99 1.67 -17.48 -21.82
C SER A 99 2.11 -16.22 -22.59
N LYS A 100 3.17 -15.55 -22.11
CA LYS A 100 3.70 -14.33 -22.73
C LYS A 100 4.49 -14.64 -24.01
N ILE A 101 5.23 -15.75 -24.07
CA ILE A 101 5.98 -16.18 -25.25
C ILE A 101 5.03 -16.60 -26.38
N HIS A 102 4.01 -17.41 -26.08
CA HIS A 102 3.09 -17.91 -27.09
C HIS A 102 2.01 -16.90 -27.50
N ASN A 103 1.97 -15.73 -26.85
CA ASN A 103 0.97 -14.67 -27.05
C ASN A 103 -0.49 -15.20 -27.05
N ASP A 104 -0.74 -16.27 -26.30
CA ASP A 104 -2.07 -16.85 -26.14
C ASP A 104 -2.88 -15.97 -25.19
N GLU A 105 -3.96 -15.41 -25.70
CA GLU A 105 -4.82 -14.49 -24.96
C GLU A 105 -5.43 -15.14 -23.71
N LYS A 106 -5.88 -16.41 -23.79
CA LYS A 106 -6.47 -17.11 -22.65
C LYS A 106 -5.43 -17.36 -21.56
N ALA A 107 -4.27 -17.84 -21.96
CA ALA A 107 -3.16 -18.07 -21.03
C ALA A 107 -2.69 -16.75 -20.40
N ASN A 108 -2.71 -15.64 -21.14
CA ASN A 108 -2.37 -14.33 -20.60
C ASN A 108 -3.40 -13.80 -19.60
N GLN A 109 -4.69 -13.99 -19.85
CA GLN A 109 -5.75 -13.64 -18.89
C GLN A 109 -5.64 -14.48 -17.60
N GLU A 110 -5.33 -15.77 -17.71
CA GLU A 110 -5.12 -16.63 -16.54
C GLU A 110 -3.90 -16.18 -15.74
N SER A 111 -2.80 -15.89 -16.41
CA SER A 111 -1.59 -15.32 -15.81
C SER A 111 -1.86 -14.02 -15.06
N ASP A 112 -2.61 -13.09 -15.65
CA ASP A 112 -2.95 -11.81 -15.03
C ASP A 112 -3.87 -12.02 -13.79
N ARG A 113 -4.84 -12.93 -13.86
CA ARG A 113 -5.66 -13.34 -12.70
C ARG A 113 -4.83 -13.94 -11.57
N MET A 114 -3.84 -14.75 -11.91
CA MET A 114 -2.92 -15.34 -10.94
C MET A 114 -2.09 -14.25 -10.24
N ILE A 115 -1.53 -13.31 -10.99
CA ILE A 115 -0.78 -12.17 -10.44
C ILE A 115 -1.69 -11.35 -9.51
N MET A 116 -2.88 -10.98 -9.95
CA MET A 116 -3.84 -10.25 -9.11
C MET A 116 -4.20 -11.02 -7.84
N SER A 117 -4.39 -12.34 -7.92
CA SER A 117 -4.63 -13.17 -6.73
C SER A 117 -3.45 -13.13 -5.75
N GLN A 118 -2.20 -13.10 -6.23
CA GLN A 118 -1.03 -12.97 -5.35
C GLN A 118 -0.94 -11.59 -4.70
N LEU A 119 -1.28 -10.54 -5.45
CA LEU A 119 -1.28 -9.17 -4.98
C LEU A 119 -2.44 -8.87 -4.03
N LEU A 120 -3.55 -9.59 -4.10
CA LEU A 120 -4.72 -9.35 -3.27
C LEU A 120 -4.87 -10.37 -2.14
N THR A 121 -3.86 -11.19 -1.88
CA THR A 121 -3.86 -12.14 -0.77
C THR A 121 -2.69 -11.85 0.17
N LYS A 122 -2.95 -11.85 1.48
CA LYS A 122 -1.95 -11.83 2.55
C LYS A 122 -2.13 -13.05 3.44
N ASP A 123 -1.08 -13.39 4.18
CA ASP A 123 -1.21 -14.44 5.19
C ASP A 123 -2.23 -14.05 6.26
N LYS A 124 -2.88 -15.05 6.87
CA LYS A 124 -3.91 -14.85 7.89
C LYS A 124 -3.38 -14.07 9.10
N SER A 125 -2.09 -14.18 9.43
CA SER A 125 -1.47 -13.43 10.54
C SER A 125 -1.57 -11.91 10.40
N TRP A 126 -1.81 -11.40 9.18
CA TRP A 126 -1.92 -9.97 8.87
C TRP A 126 -3.36 -9.46 8.79
N SER A 127 -4.36 -10.28 9.17
CA SER A 127 -5.78 -9.92 9.01
C SER A 127 -6.22 -8.69 9.81
N THR A 128 -5.46 -8.30 10.84
CA THR A 128 -5.75 -7.13 11.68
C THR A 128 -5.63 -5.81 10.94
N GLU A 129 -4.87 -5.75 9.83
CA GLU A 129 -4.69 -4.53 9.04
C GLU A 129 -5.96 -4.09 8.31
N GLU A 130 -6.87 -5.03 8.02
CA GLU A 130 -8.09 -4.80 7.22
C GLU A 130 -7.80 -3.99 5.94
N GLU A 131 -6.82 -4.47 5.18
CA GLU A 131 -6.20 -3.72 4.10
C GLU A 131 -7.08 -3.64 2.85
N TRP A 132 -7.08 -2.46 2.25
CA TRP A 132 -7.57 -2.17 0.91
C TRP A 132 -6.40 -1.76 0.02
N ARG A 133 -6.40 -2.21 -1.23
CA ARG A 133 -5.35 -1.89 -2.22
C ARG A 133 -5.94 -1.24 -3.44
N ILE A 134 -5.44 -0.07 -3.80
CA ILE A 134 -5.61 0.49 -5.13
C ILE A 134 -4.50 -0.08 -6.00
N VAL A 135 -4.87 -0.86 -7.01
CA VAL A 135 -3.94 -1.51 -7.92
C VAL A 135 -3.95 -0.78 -9.26
N SER A 136 -2.78 -0.34 -9.69
CA SER A 136 -2.63 0.45 -10.89
C SER A 136 -1.51 -0.11 -11.77
N SER A 137 -1.85 -0.50 -13.00
CA SER A 137 -0.91 -0.99 -14.00
C SER A 137 -0.84 -0.01 -15.17
N PHE A 138 -0.01 1.03 -15.07
CA PHE A 138 0.24 1.92 -16.20
C PHE A 138 1.61 1.61 -16.78
N ARG A 139 1.59 1.01 -17.97
CA ARG A 139 2.78 0.88 -18.82
C ARG A 139 3.30 2.30 -19.07
N LYS A 140 4.56 2.57 -18.70
CA LYS A 140 5.36 3.81 -18.94
C LYS A 140 5.74 4.68 -17.74
N ASN A 141 5.49 4.29 -16.48
CA ASN A 141 6.05 5.05 -15.36
C ASN A 141 6.60 4.17 -14.23
N GLU A 142 7.92 3.94 -14.26
CA GLU A 142 8.65 3.17 -13.26
C GLU A 142 8.70 3.85 -11.89
N LYS A 143 8.52 5.18 -11.83
CA LYS A 143 8.60 5.97 -10.58
C LYS A 143 7.28 6.07 -9.82
N GLY A 144 6.23 5.40 -10.29
CA GLY A 144 4.88 5.54 -9.77
C GLY A 144 4.21 6.85 -10.18
N TYR A 145 2.94 7.00 -9.82
CA TYR A 145 2.13 8.15 -10.21
C TYR A 145 1.97 9.11 -9.02
N LYS A 146 2.29 10.39 -9.23
CA LYS A 146 1.98 11.47 -8.27
C LYS A 146 0.61 12.06 -8.60
N LEU A 147 -0.39 11.71 -7.80
CA LEU A 147 -1.73 12.29 -7.85
C LEU A 147 -1.78 13.49 -6.89
N SER A 148 -2.11 14.67 -7.42
CA SER A 148 -2.46 15.82 -6.57
C SER A 148 -3.97 15.80 -6.36
N LEU A 149 -4.40 15.37 -5.19
CA LEU A 149 -5.82 15.19 -4.85
C LEU A 149 -6.11 15.80 -3.48
N ASP A 150 -7.18 16.59 -3.40
CA ASP A 150 -7.75 17.03 -2.14
C ASP A 150 -8.85 16.07 -1.71
N ILE A 151 -8.43 14.90 -1.23
CA ILE A 151 -9.33 13.82 -0.79
C ILE A 151 -9.13 13.46 0.68
N VAL A 152 -8.24 14.17 1.38
CA VAL A 152 -8.06 13.97 2.82
C VAL A 152 -9.30 14.50 3.54
N SER A 153 -9.89 13.69 4.41
CA SER A 153 -11.03 14.08 5.25
C SER A 153 -10.57 14.48 6.65
N ALA A 154 -9.63 13.72 7.21
CA ALA A 154 -9.13 13.92 8.55
C ALA A 154 -7.65 13.56 8.70
N VAL A 155 -7.02 14.20 9.68
CA VAL A 155 -5.68 13.89 10.16
C VAL A 155 -5.79 13.51 11.64
N TYR A 156 -5.27 12.33 11.99
CA TYR A 156 -5.16 11.87 13.37
C TYR A 156 -3.69 11.93 13.77
N VAL A 157 -3.38 12.66 14.84
CA VAL A 157 -2.02 12.88 15.32
C VAL A 157 -1.89 12.29 16.71
N ASP A 158 -0.89 11.46 16.96
CA ASP A 158 -0.64 11.00 18.32
C ASP A 158 -0.17 12.16 19.21
N TYR A 159 -0.69 12.20 20.43
CA TYR A 159 -0.39 13.24 21.40
C TYR A 159 1.12 13.40 21.65
N SER A 160 1.89 12.31 21.62
CA SER A 160 3.34 12.37 21.86
C SER A 160 4.11 13.15 20.80
N VAL A 161 3.57 13.28 19.58
CA VAL A 161 4.19 13.99 18.46
C VAL A 161 3.49 15.31 18.13
N LEU A 162 2.51 15.72 18.93
CA LEU A 162 1.68 16.90 18.65
C LEU A 162 2.50 18.20 18.47
N HIS A 163 3.63 18.29 19.18
CA HIS A 163 4.53 19.45 19.15
C HIS A 163 5.71 19.29 18.19
N ASP A 164 5.80 18.17 17.48
CA ASP A 164 6.88 17.95 16.52
C ASP A 164 6.74 18.88 15.32
N LYS A 165 7.87 19.43 14.84
CA LYS A 165 7.90 20.35 13.69
C LYS A 165 7.19 19.77 12.45
N LYS A 166 7.33 18.47 12.20
CA LYS A 166 6.69 17.78 11.07
C LYS A 166 5.18 17.66 11.28
N ALA A 167 4.74 17.32 12.48
CA ALA A 167 3.32 17.21 12.81
C ALA A 167 2.64 18.58 12.72
N LEU A 168 3.26 19.63 13.29
CA LEU A 168 2.77 21.01 13.19
C LEU A 168 2.60 21.48 11.74
N LYS A 169 3.52 21.10 10.84
CA LYS A 169 3.40 21.39 9.40
C LYS A 169 2.21 20.68 8.74
N ILE A 170 1.91 19.45 9.15
CA ILE A 170 0.75 18.71 8.65
C ILE A 170 -0.54 19.29 9.23
N ILE A 171 -0.56 19.67 10.50
CA ILE A 171 -1.70 20.32 11.14
C ILE A 171 -2.00 21.68 10.49
N SER A 172 -0.97 22.48 10.18
CA SER A 172 -1.19 23.76 9.49
C SER A 172 -1.73 23.56 8.07
N LEU A 173 -1.26 22.53 7.36
CA LEU A 173 -1.81 22.13 6.07
C LEU A 173 -3.27 21.69 6.19
N ALA A 174 -3.60 20.89 7.21
CA ALA A 174 -4.97 20.45 7.48
C ALA A 174 -5.92 21.63 7.71
N LYS A 175 -5.50 22.60 8.54
CA LYS A 175 -6.27 23.83 8.78
C LYS A 175 -6.45 24.64 7.49
N ALA A 176 -5.40 24.80 6.69
CA ALA A 176 -5.46 25.54 5.43
C ALA A 176 -6.38 24.90 4.38
N ASN A 177 -6.55 23.57 4.42
CA ASN A 177 -7.41 22.81 3.50
C ASN A 177 -8.74 22.39 4.15
N ASN A 178 -9.06 22.91 5.34
CA ASN A 178 -10.30 22.61 6.07
C ASN A 178 -10.52 21.11 6.31
N TRP A 179 -9.44 20.38 6.66
CA TRP A 179 -9.50 18.98 7.08
C TRP A 179 -9.70 18.89 8.59
N ASN A 180 -10.42 17.87 9.03
CA ASN A 180 -10.60 17.61 10.47
C ASN A 180 -9.26 17.21 11.10
N VAL A 181 -8.97 17.69 12.31
CA VAL A 181 -7.76 17.31 13.04
C VAL A 181 -8.15 16.74 14.40
N TYR A 182 -7.78 15.48 14.59
CA TYR A 182 -7.97 14.76 15.84
C TYR A 182 -6.62 14.41 16.47
N VAL A 183 -6.60 14.38 17.78
CA VAL A 183 -5.47 13.98 18.59
C VAL A 183 -5.81 12.66 19.25
N ARG A 184 -4.95 11.67 19.04
CA ARG A 184 -5.00 10.37 19.69
C ARG A 184 -4.23 10.44 21.01
N PHE A 185 -4.81 9.98 22.11
CA PHE A 185 -4.14 9.91 23.41
C PHE A 185 -4.59 8.65 24.16
N PHE A 186 -3.78 8.18 25.09
CA PHE A 186 -4.13 7.04 25.93
C PHE A 186 -4.85 7.51 27.19
N ASP A 187 -6.10 7.08 27.36
CA ASP A 187 -6.85 7.28 28.58
C ASP A 187 -6.44 6.22 29.60
N LYS A 188 -5.79 6.65 30.69
CA LYS A 188 -5.30 5.76 31.74
C LYS A 188 -6.44 5.14 32.56
N TYR A 189 -7.59 5.80 32.67
CA TYR A 189 -8.71 5.33 33.50
C TYR A 189 -9.44 4.17 32.81
N ASN A 190 -9.67 4.32 31.51
CA ASN A 190 -10.34 3.30 30.68
C ASN A 190 -9.35 2.32 30.02
N ALA A 191 -8.05 2.58 30.14
CA ALA A 191 -6.96 1.79 29.55
C ALA A 191 -7.10 1.60 28.03
N GLU A 192 -7.54 2.65 27.32
CA GLU A 192 -7.78 2.61 25.87
C GLU A 192 -7.27 3.88 25.18
N TYR A 193 -7.12 3.80 23.85
CA TYR A 193 -6.80 4.97 23.04
C TYR A 193 -8.08 5.71 22.63
N CYS A 194 -8.15 6.98 23.01
CA CYS A 194 -9.21 7.90 22.67
C CYS A 194 -8.76 8.91 21.60
N TYR A 195 -9.72 9.56 20.96
CA TYR A 195 -9.49 10.53 19.89
C TYR A 195 -10.38 11.74 20.11
N GLU A 196 -9.79 12.93 20.15
CA GLU A 196 -10.54 14.18 20.33
C GLU A 196 -10.07 15.28 19.39
N THR A 197 -10.90 16.30 19.19
CA THR A 197 -10.49 17.45 18.37
C THR A 197 -9.32 18.18 19.02
N ILE A 198 -8.46 18.78 18.19
CA ILE A 198 -7.28 19.50 18.69
C ILE A 198 -7.64 20.62 19.68
N ASP A 199 -8.80 21.25 19.51
CA ASP A 199 -9.27 22.34 20.37
C ASP A 199 -9.72 21.83 21.75
N ASN A 200 -10.31 20.63 21.82
CA ASN A 200 -10.81 20.04 23.06
C ASN A 200 -9.71 19.42 23.94
N ILE A 201 -8.54 19.09 23.37
CA ILE A 201 -7.42 18.48 24.12
C ILE A 201 -6.91 19.38 25.24
N GLN A 202 -6.90 20.71 25.03
CA GLN A 202 -6.44 21.66 26.05
C GLN A 202 -7.31 21.57 27.30
N THR A 203 -8.64 21.54 27.11
CA THR A 203 -9.63 21.42 28.19
C THR A 203 -9.56 20.06 28.88
N LEU A 204 -9.26 18.99 28.15
CA LEU A 204 -9.08 17.66 28.75
C LEU A 204 -7.82 17.58 29.61
N LYS A 205 -6.71 18.24 29.24
CA LYS A 205 -5.52 18.32 30.10
C LYS A 205 -5.84 18.97 31.43
N GLU A 206 -6.57 20.07 31.42
CA GLU A 206 -6.96 20.79 32.65
C GLU A 206 -7.84 19.90 33.53
N LYS A 207 -8.77 19.17 32.93
CA LYS A 207 -9.63 18.21 33.62
C LYS A 207 -8.81 17.06 34.25
N TYR A 208 -7.92 16.41 33.49
CA TYR A 208 -7.15 15.26 34.00
C TYR A 208 -6.02 15.63 34.96
N SER A 209 -5.38 16.80 34.78
CA SER A 209 -4.38 17.31 35.73
C SER A 209 -4.97 17.79 37.05
N MET A 210 -6.28 18.07 37.10
CA MET A 210 -7.02 18.28 38.35
C MET A 210 -7.17 16.97 39.17
N PHE A 211 -7.29 15.81 38.52
CA PHE A 211 -7.49 14.52 39.18
C PHE A 211 -6.18 13.76 39.52
N GLU A 212 -5.02 14.20 39.03
CA GLU A 212 -3.70 13.66 39.43
C GLU A 212 -3.11 14.36 40.69
N LYS A 213 -3.85 15.32 41.29
CA LYS A 213 -3.43 16.08 42.49
C LYS A 213 -4.11 15.63 43.80
N GLU A 214 -4.87 14.53 43.79
CA GLU A 214 -5.44 13.89 44.99
C GLU A 214 -4.69 12.58 45.30
#